data_AF-A0A292YFH2-F1
#
_entry.id   AF-A0A292YFH2-F1
#
_cell.length_a   1.000
_cell.length_b   1.000
_cell.length_c   1.000
_cell.angle_alpha   90.00
_cell.angle_beta   90.00
_cell.angle_gamma   90.00
#
_symmetry.space_group_name_H-M   'P 1'
#
loop_
_entity.id
_entity.type
_entity.pdbx_description
1 polymer ?
#
loop_
_entity_poly.entity_id
_entity_poly.type
_entity_poly.pdbx_seq_one_letter_code
_entity_poly.pdbx_strand_id
1 'polypeptide(L)'
;MGILSTHLNARQQEMLELLAREAYAFAETAYTQLKGHEKLSHALDYLEAQARLKGIPFDAARAKIAIEKAWLEIEGMPKRLQQR
;
A
#
# COMPACT_ATOMS: atom_id res chain seq x y z
N MET A 1 -28.16 9.44 8.14
CA MET A 1 -26.93 8.91 7.50
C MET A 1 -25.74 9.39 8.31
N GLY A 2 -25.13 8.50 9.09
CA GLY A 2 -23.90 8.82 9.81
C GLY A 2 -22.71 8.57 8.89
N ILE A 3 -21.95 9.61 8.58
CA ILE A 3 -20.67 9.45 7.89
C ILE A 3 -19.74 8.85 8.95
N LEU A 4 -19.60 7.53 8.96
CA LEU A 4 -18.60 6.84 9.77
C LEU A 4 -17.24 7.24 9.21
N SER A 5 -16.69 8.33 9.72
CA SER A 5 -15.30 8.68 9.51
C SER A 5 -14.48 7.53 10.10
N THR A 6 -14.05 6.59 9.28
CA THR A 6 -13.12 5.53 9.64
C THR A 6 -11.76 6.18 9.91
N HIS A 7 -11.64 6.89 11.04
CA HIS A 7 -10.37 7.44 11.49
C HIS A 7 -9.53 6.25 11.95
N LEU A 8 -8.52 5.92 11.15
CA LEU A 8 -7.47 5.03 11.60
C LEU A 8 -6.75 5.76 12.73
N ASN A 9 -6.55 5.07 13.85
CA ASN A 9 -5.65 5.60 14.87
C ASN A 9 -4.20 5.61 14.35
N ALA A 10 -3.30 6.31 15.01
CA ALA A 10 -1.91 6.45 14.56
C ALA A 10 -1.24 5.09 14.26
N ARG A 11 -1.50 4.07 15.09
CA ARG A 11 -0.98 2.71 14.91
C ARG A 11 -1.56 2.00 13.68
N GLN A 12 -2.85 2.16 13.44
CA GLN A 12 -3.51 1.61 12.25
C GLN A 12 -3.07 2.31 10.97
N GLN A 13 -2.82 3.62 11.03
CA GLN A 13 -2.29 4.38 9.91
C GLN A 13 -0.85 3.97 9.59
N GLU A 14 0.02 3.87 10.60
CA GLU A 14 1.39 3.36 10.43
C GLU A 14 1.39 1.95 9.84
N MET A 15 0.50 1.07 10.32
CA MET A 15 0.38 -0.28 9.80
C MET A 15 -0.14 -0.30 8.35
N LEU A 16 -1.05 0.60 7.98
CA LEU A 16 -1.50 0.75 6.60
C LEU A 16 -0.35 1.21 5.69
N GLU A 17 0.47 2.16 6.13
CA GLU A 17 1.63 2.63 5.37
C GLU A 17 2.69 1.53 5.19
N LEU A 18 2.95 0.73 6.24
CA LEU A 18 3.84 -0.43 6.16
C LEU A 18 3.32 -1.47 5.15
N LEU A 19 2.04 -1.82 5.26
CA LEU A 19 1.39 -2.75 4.33
C LEU A 19 1.39 -2.22 2.90
N ALA A 20 1.27 -0.90 2.70
CA ALA A 20 1.30 -0.29 1.37
C ALA A 20 2.67 -0.40 0.71
N ARG A 21 3.75 -0.22 1.47
CA ARG A 21 5.12 -0.46 1.00
C ARG A 21 5.35 -1.93 0.67
N GLU A 22 4.85 -2.83 1.50
CA GLU A 22 4.90 -4.28 1.26
C GLU A 22 4.13 -4.68 0.00
N ALA A 23 2.91 -4.16 -0.17
CA ALA A 23 2.07 -4.38 -1.34
C ALA A 23 2.74 -3.90 -2.63
N TYR A 24 3.37 -2.72 -2.59
CA TYR A 24 4.14 -2.20 -3.71
C TYR A 24 5.34 -3.09 -4.03
N ALA A 25 6.14 -3.48 -3.03
CA ALA A 25 7.29 -4.37 -3.23
C ALA A 25 6.87 -5.74 -3.76
N PHE A 26 5.75 -6.29 -3.26
CA PHE A 26 5.15 -7.51 -3.78
C PHE A 26 4.75 -7.34 -5.25
N ALA A 27 4.11 -6.23 -5.60
CA ALA A 27 3.70 -5.98 -6.98
C ALA A 27 4.90 -5.80 -7.94
N GLU A 28 5.96 -5.12 -7.50
CA GLU A 28 7.20 -4.95 -8.27
C GLU A 28 7.93 -6.28 -8.51
N THR A 29 7.92 -7.18 -7.51
CA THR A 29 8.63 -8.46 -7.57
C THR A 29 7.82 -9.56 -8.27
N ALA A 30 6.53 -9.66 -8.00
CA ALA A 30 5.65 -10.70 -8.55
C ALA A 30 5.21 -10.39 -9.98
N TYR A 31 5.05 -9.11 -10.33
CA TYR A 31 4.49 -8.69 -11.62
C TYR A 31 5.44 -7.83 -12.44
N THR A 32 6.67 -8.30 -12.64
CA THR A 32 7.71 -7.61 -13.42
C THR A 32 7.29 -7.28 -14.87
N GLN A 33 6.31 -8.01 -15.41
CA GLN A 33 5.79 -7.84 -16.77
C GLN A 33 4.60 -6.88 -16.87
N LEU A 34 3.95 -6.55 -15.74
CA LEU A 34 2.78 -5.68 -15.72
C LEU A 34 3.17 -4.21 -15.64
N LYS A 35 2.32 -3.33 -16.17
CA LYS A 35 2.55 -1.88 -16.12
C LYS A 35 1.84 -1.26 -14.91
N GLY A 36 2.31 -0.08 -14.52
CA GLY A 36 1.97 0.61 -13.27
C GLY A 36 0.52 0.49 -12.76
N HIS A 37 -0.48 0.67 -13.63
CA HIS A 37 -1.90 0.61 -13.24
C HIS A 37 -2.36 -0.82 -12.89
N GLU A 38 -1.87 -1.84 -13.60
CA GLU A 38 -2.17 -3.24 -13.32
C GLU A 38 -1.48 -3.70 -12.04
N LYS A 39 -0.22 -3.28 -11.83
CA LYS A 39 0.52 -3.50 -10.58
C LYS A 39 -0.21 -2.87 -9.37
N LEU A 40 -0.75 -1.67 -9.54
CA LEU A 40 -1.51 -0.99 -8.50
C LEU A 40 -2.76 -1.79 -8.08
N SER A 41 -3.47 -2.39 -9.04
CA SER A 41 -4.62 -3.25 -8.74
C SER A 41 -4.22 -4.44 -7.88
N HIS A 42 -3.13 -5.14 -8.23
CA HIS A 42 -2.66 -6.28 -7.44
C HIS A 42 -2.12 -5.87 -6.06
N ALA A 43 -1.48 -4.70 -5.96
CA ALA A 43 -1.07 -4.16 -4.67
C ALA A 43 -2.29 -3.85 -3.78
N LEU A 44 -3.38 -3.33 -4.35
CA LEU A 44 -4.62 -3.09 -3.61
C LEU A 44 -5.24 -4.38 -3.10
N ASP A 45 -5.31 -5.42 -3.94
CA ASP A 45 -5.84 -6.74 -3.55
C ASP A 45 -5.02 -7.34 -2.40
N TYR A 46 -3.69 -7.24 -2.48
CA TYR A 46 -2.78 -7.68 -1.42
C TYR A 46 -3.03 -6.90 -0.12
N LEU A 47 -3.13 -5.58 -0.21
CA LEU A 47 -3.37 -4.71 0.95
C LEU A 47 -4.70 -5.02 1.61
N GLU A 48 -5.76 -5.27 0.83
CA GLU A 48 -7.08 -5.63 1.35
C GLU A 48 -7.01 -6.93 2.15
N ALA A 49 -6.36 -7.96 1.58
CA ALA A 49 -6.20 -9.24 2.25
C ALA A 49 -5.46 -9.08 3.59
N GLN A 50 -4.37 -8.31 3.61
CA GLN A 50 -3.59 -8.07 4.83
C GLN A 50 -4.34 -7.21 5.86
N ALA A 51 -5.04 -6.16 5.41
CA ALA A 51 -5.86 -5.33 6.27
C ALA A 51 -6.97 -6.14 6.94
N ARG A 52 -7.64 -7.02 6.18
CA ARG A 52 -8.69 -7.92 6.68
C ARG A 52 -8.13 -8.91 7.71
N LEU A 53 -6.98 -9.52 7.44
CA LEU A 53 -6.31 -10.43 8.38
C LEU A 53 -5.92 -9.75 9.71
N LYS A 54 -5.57 -8.47 9.66
CA LYS A 54 -5.17 -7.68 10.84
C LYS A 54 -6.32 -6.92 11.51
N GLY A 55 -7.56 -7.08 11.02
CA GLY A 55 -8.73 -6.40 11.55
C GLY A 55 -8.70 -4.87 11.37
N ILE A 56 -7.97 -4.39 10.36
CA ILE A 56 -7.90 -2.96 10.03
C ILE A 56 -9.11 -2.61 9.14
N PRO A 57 -9.85 -1.54 9.45
CA PRO A 57 -10.88 -1.03 8.55
C PRO A 57 -10.27 -0.72 7.18
N PHE A 58 -10.71 -1.41 6.14
CA PHE A 58 -10.23 -1.22 4.78
C PHE A 58 -11.08 -0.17 4.05
N ASP A 59 -10.39 0.79 3.43
CA ASP A 59 -10.97 1.78 2.53
C ASP A 59 -10.10 1.82 1.28
N ALA A 60 -10.68 1.42 0.14
CA ALA A 60 -9.98 1.32 -1.14
C ALA A 60 -9.38 2.67 -1.58
N ALA A 61 -10.05 3.80 -1.30
CA ALA A 61 -9.54 5.11 -1.66
C ALA A 61 -8.28 5.47 -0.85
N ARG A 62 -8.29 5.20 0.45
CA ARG A 62 -7.12 5.42 1.32
C ARG A 62 -5.99 4.44 1.05
N ALA A 63 -6.33 3.18 0.81
CA ALA A 63 -5.39 2.14 0.41
C ALA A 63 -4.62 2.55 -0.85
N LYS A 64 -5.34 3.05 -1.87
CA LYS A 64 -4.74 3.55 -3.10
C LYS A 64 -3.79 4.71 -2.84
N ILE A 65 -4.23 5.71 -2.08
CA ILE A 65 -3.38 6.86 -1.71
C ILE A 65 -2.12 6.42 -0.97
N ALA A 66 -2.24 5.46 -0.04
CA ALA A 66 -1.09 4.93 0.71
C ALA A 66 -0.09 4.19 -0.20
N ILE A 67 -0.58 3.40 -1.15
CA ILE A 67 0.28 2.70 -2.13
C ILE A 67 0.92 3.69 -3.10
N GLU A 68 0.18 4.67 -3.63
CA GLU A 68 0.72 5.71 -4.50
C GLU A 68 1.78 6.56 -3.77
N LYS A 69 1.55 6.89 -2.50
CA LYS A 69 2.55 7.56 -1.65
C LYS A 69 3.80 6.69 -1.48
N ALA A 70 3.64 5.41 -1.16
CA ALA A 70 4.76 4.49 -1.02
C ALA A 70 5.56 4.36 -2.33
N TRP A 71 4.87 4.34 -3.47
CA TRP A 71 5.49 4.31 -4.79
C TRP A 71 6.29 5.59 -5.06
N LEU A 72 5.72 6.77 -4.79
CA LEU A 72 6.43 8.04 -4.93
C LEU A 72 7.65 8.13 -4.00
N GLU A 73 7.55 7.62 -2.77
CA GLU A 73 8.68 7.55 -1.84
C GLU A 73 9.79 6.63 -2.37
N ILE A 74 9.46 5.48 -2.95
CA ILE A 74 10.43 4.48 -3.40
C ILE A 74 11.06 4.85 -4.76
N GLU A 75 10.28 5.31 -5.73
CA GLU A 75 10.80 5.77 -7.04
C GLU A 75 11.46 7.15 -6.94
N GLY A 76 10.96 8.01 -6.04
CA GLY A 76 11.54 9.32 -5.75
C GLY A 76 12.80 9.24 -4.86
N MET A 77 13.02 8.14 -4.17
CA MET A 77 14.31 7.83 -3.55
C MET A 77 15.29 7.36 -4.64
N PRO A 78 16.36 8.11 -4.95
CA PRO A 78 17.38 7.60 -5.87
C PRO A 78 17.92 6.28 -5.31
N LYS A 79 17.94 5.22 -6.15
CA LYS A 79 18.53 3.89 -5.88
C LYS A 79 19.94 3.99 -5.30
N ARG A 80 20.06 4.27 -4.01
CA ARG A 80 21.28 4.26 -3.22
C ARG A 80 20.88 3.85 -1.83
N LEU A 81 20.77 2.54 -1.58
CA LEU A 81 20.96 1.87 -0.27
C LEU A 81 20.32 0.48 -0.27
N GLN A 82 20.74 -0.42 -1.18
CA GLN A 82 20.70 -1.88 -0.94
C GLN A 82 21.83 -2.61 -1.67
N GLN A 83 23.01 -2.00 -1.78
CA GLN A 83 24.23 -2.74 -2.07
C GLN A 83 25.39 -2.12 -1.29
N ARG A 84 25.62 -2.63 -0.08
CA ARG A 84 26.94 -3.01 0.44
C ARG A 84 26.84 -3.63 1.82
#